data_AF-A0A529I1P0-F1
#
_entry.id   AF-A0A529I1P0-F1
#
_cell.length_a   1.000
_cell.length_b   1.000
_cell.length_c   1.000
_cell.angle_alpha   90.00
_cell.angle_beta   90.00
_cell.angle_gamma   90.00
#
_symmetry.space_group_name_H-M   'P 1'
#
loop_
_entity.id
_entity.type
_entity.pdbx_description
1 polymer ?
#
loop_
_entity_poly.entity_id
_entity_poly.type
_entity_poly.pdbx_seq_one_letter_code
_entity_poly.pdbx_strand_id
1 'polypeptide(L)'
;LYEVTAAENSFGPQPGEKLIFADALAEDAASKAKVTLNRLHNVSPEQLASLTLSHPFRGLGGGYEFPVPMIAGEHVTDDAGTGFVHTAPSHGREDFDAWMDAVAELIKRGVDTSIPFPVDDAGFFTKDAPGFGPDREGGPARVIDDNGKKGNANQAVIEELIKRNALFARGRLKHSYPHSWRSKKPVIFRNTPQWFVYMDKDLGDGTTLRSRALQ
;
A
#
# COMPACT_ATOMS: atom_id res chain seq x y z
N LEU A 1 -4.25 -8.78 19.71
CA LEU A 1 -2.92 -8.28 20.15
C LEU A 1 -2.06 -9.46 20.51
N TYR A 2 -0.84 -9.50 19.97
CA TYR A 2 0.15 -10.54 20.18
C TYR A 2 1.43 -9.92 20.69
N GLU A 3 2.18 -10.66 21.50
CA GLU A 3 3.53 -10.34 21.93
C GLU A 3 4.51 -11.35 21.33
N VAL A 4 5.63 -10.85 20.82
CA VAL A 4 6.74 -11.70 20.38
C VAL A 4 7.43 -12.25 21.62
N THR A 5 7.50 -13.57 21.76
CA THR A 5 8.18 -14.23 22.90
C THR A 5 9.53 -14.82 22.55
N ALA A 6 9.76 -15.12 21.27
CA ALA A 6 11.03 -15.58 20.74
C ALA A 6 11.20 -15.17 19.28
N ALA A 7 12.44 -14.94 18.86
CA ALA A 7 12.80 -14.67 17.48
C ALA A 7 14.09 -15.42 17.13
N GLU A 8 14.09 -16.13 15.99
CA GLU A 8 15.30 -16.81 15.49
C GLU A 8 16.19 -15.90 14.65
N ASN A 9 15.59 -14.87 14.04
CA ASN A 9 16.28 -13.96 13.12
C ASN A 9 16.89 -12.77 13.89
N SER A 10 18.06 -12.32 13.45
CA SER A 10 18.73 -11.11 13.98
C SER A 10 18.14 -9.79 13.45
N PHE A 11 17.10 -9.85 12.62
CA PHE A 11 16.41 -8.70 12.04
C PHE A 11 14.90 -8.91 12.13
N GLY A 12 14.14 -7.81 12.14
CA GLY A 12 12.70 -7.84 12.29
C GLY A 12 12.26 -7.89 13.76
N PRO A 13 11.03 -8.34 14.04
CA PRO A 13 10.44 -8.25 15.37
C PRO A 13 11.23 -9.02 16.43
N GLN A 14 11.47 -8.38 17.56
CA GLN A 14 12.22 -8.92 18.69
C GLN A 14 11.31 -9.21 19.89
N PRO A 15 11.73 -10.09 20.82
CA PRO A 15 10.96 -10.38 22.03
C PRO A 15 10.54 -9.13 22.81
N GLY A 16 9.28 -9.09 23.24
CA GLY A 16 8.66 -7.95 23.94
C GLY A 16 7.92 -6.96 23.04
N GLU A 17 8.15 -7.02 21.72
CA GLU A 17 7.37 -6.24 20.75
C GLU A 17 5.91 -6.73 20.69
N LYS A 18 4.99 -5.80 20.48
CA LYS A 18 3.55 -6.08 20.42
C LYS A 18 3.02 -5.76 19.03
N LEU A 19 2.29 -6.71 18.46
CA LEU A 19 1.82 -6.68 17.09
C LEU A 19 0.34 -7.04 17.02
N ILE A 20 -0.34 -6.56 16.00
CA ILE A 20 -1.75 -6.85 15.75
C ILE A 20 -1.86 -7.64 14.44
N PHE A 21 -2.60 -8.74 14.50
CA PHE A 21 -2.90 -9.62 13.38
C PHE A 21 -4.36 -10.04 13.47
N ALA A 22 -4.97 -10.40 12.34
CA ALA A 22 -6.15 -11.25 12.36
C ALA A 22 -5.78 -12.62 12.94
N ASP A 23 -6.63 -13.15 13.83
CA ASP A 23 -6.33 -14.39 14.56
C ASP A 23 -6.04 -15.56 13.61
N ALA A 24 -6.76 -15.66 12.49
CA ALA A 24 -6.58 -16.70 11.47
C ALA A 24 -5.21 -16.66 10.75
N LEU A 25 -4.55 -15.50 10.75
CA LEU A 25 -3.31 -15.26 9.99
C LEU A 25 -2.07 -15.14 10.87
N ALA A 26 -2.24 -15.07 12.20
CA ALA A 26 -1.15 -14.84 13.13
C ALA A 26 -0.10 -15.97 13.10
N GLU A 27 -0.53 -17.23 13.01
CA GLU A 27 0.39 -18.38 13.02
C GLU A 27 1.23 -18.46 11.73
N ASP A 28 0.60 -18.27 10.56
CA ASP A 28 1.31 -18.24 9.28
C ASP A 28 2.28 -17.06 9.19
N ALA A 29 1.88 -15.88 9.67
CA ALA A 29 2.76 -14.72 9.77
C ALA A 29 3.97 -14.98 10.70
N ALA A 30 3.73 -15.58 11.87
CA ALA A 30 4.78 -15.94 12.83
C ALA A 30 5.79 -16.93 12.23
N SER A 31 5.29 -17.96 11.54
CA SER A 31 6.11 -18.95 10.85
C SER A 31 7.01 -18.32 9.78
N LYS A 32 6.45 -17.42 8.94
CA LYS A 32 7.21 -16.70 7.91
C LYS A 32 8.30 -15.79 8.48
N ALA A 33 8.06 -15.18 9.65
CA ALA A 33 9.02 -14.35 10.34
C ALA A 33 9.99 -15.13 11.25
N LYS A 34 9.77 -16.44 11.44
CA LYS A 34 10.49 -17.28 12.41
C LYS A 34 10.47 -16.71 13.83
N VAL A 35 9.27 -16.34 14.26
CA VAL A 35 9.01 -15.82 15.60
C VAL A 35 7.95 -16.67 16.30
N THR A 36 7.96 -16.65 17.62
CA THR A 36 6.87 -17.19 18.44
C THR A 36 6.00 -16.04 18.92
N LEU A 37 4.69 -16.14 18.68
CA LEU A 37 3.71 -15.16 19.15
C LEU A 37 2.89 -15.73 20.30
N ASN A 38 2.71 -14.93 21.35
CA ASN A 38 1.76 -15.20 22.41
C ASN A 38 0.56 -14.24 22.29
N ARG A 39 -0.66 -14.78 22.26
CA ARG A 39 -1.87 -13.98 22.17
C ARG A 39 -2.18 -13.35 23.53
N LEU A 40 -2.27 -12.02 23.58
CA LEU A 40 -2.55 -11.29 24.82
C LEU A 40 -4.06 -11.07 25.03
N HIS A 41 -4.70 -10.36 24.10
CA HIS A 41 -6.13 -10.05 24.16
C HIS A 41 -6.68 -9.58 22.81
N ASN A 42 -8.00 -9.42 22.72
CA ASN A 42 -8.68 -8.87 21.54
C ASN A 42 -8.45 -7.36 21.42
N VAL A 43 -8.51 -6.85 20.19
CA VAL A 43 -8.55 -5.40 19.91
C VAL A 43 -9.88 -5.13 19.23
N SER A 44 -10.66 -4.18 19.75
CA SER A 44 -12.00 -3.90 19.22
C SER A 44 -11.94 -3.06 17.94
N PRO A 45 -12.97 -3.12 17.07
CA PRO A 45 -13.06 -2.26 15.89
C PRO A 45 -12.98 -0.77 16.23
N GLU A 46 -13.57 -0.34 17.35
CA GLU A 46 -13.55 1.06 17.80
C GLU A 46 -12.12 1.49 18.18
N GLN A 47 -11.36 0.60 18.81
CA GLN A 47 -9.94 0.84 19.08
C GLN A 47 -9.19 1.02 17.77
N LEU A 48 -9.36 0.12 16.79
CA LEU A 48 -8.69 0.19 15.49
C LEU A 48 -9.06 1.47 14.72
N ALA A 49 -10.33 1.85 14.70
CA ALA A 49 -10.81 3.05 14.02
C ALA A 49 -10.19 4.34 14.60
N SER A 50 -9.88 4.35 15.90
CA SER A 50 -9.22 5.47 16.56
C SER A 50 -7.71 5.54 16.33
N LEU A 51 -7.08 4.48 15.80
CA LEU A 51 -5.63 4.43 15.61
C LEU A 51 -5.18 5.40 14.51
N THR A 52 -4.05 6.04 14.78
CA THR A 52 -3.27 6.79 13.80
C THR A 52 -1.86 6.23 13.81
N LEU A 53 -1.40 5.78 12.64
CA LEU A 53 -0.12 5.11 12.47
C LEU A 53 0.94 6.11 11.99
N SER A 54 2.21 5.74 12.15
CA SER A 54 3.34 6.43 11.52
C SER A 54 3.79 5.66 10.30
N HIS A 55 4.16 6.39 9.24
CA HIS A 55 4.72 5.77 8.04
C HIS A 55 6.09 5.12 8.36
N PRO A 56 6.41 3.92 7.84
CA PRO A 56 7.70 3.26 8.11
C PRO A 56 8.90 4.09 7.66
N PHE A 57 8.72 4.93 6.64
CA PHE A 57 9.75 5.85 6.12
C PHE A 57 9.70 7.26 6.68
N ARG A 58 9.04 7.50 7.83
CA ARG A 58 9.00 8.82 8.46
C ARG A 58 10.40 9.46 8.55
N GLY A 59 10.54 10.68 8.04
CA GLY A 59 11.78 11.44 7.99
C GLY A 59 12.73 11.10 6.83
N LEU A 60 12.45 10.07 6.02
CA LEU A 60 13.24 9.74 4.83
C LEU A 60 13.12 10.85 3.78
N GLY A 61 14.24 11.37 3.29
CA GLY A 61 14.25 12.47 2.30
C GLY A 61 13.54 13.74 2.79
N GLY A 62 13.35 13.90 4.11
CA GLY A 62 12.54 14.98 4.68
C GLY A 62 11.03 14.81 4.49
N GLY A 63 10.55 13.62 4.11
CA GLY A 63 9.15 13.30 3.84
C GLY A 63 8.50 12.32 4.83
N TYR A 64 7.29 11.87 4.48
CA TYR A 64 6.50 10.87 5.22
C TYR A 64 6.16 11.25 6.68
N GLU A 65 6.05 12.55 6.98
CA GLU A 65 5.68 13.06 8.31
C GLU A 65 4.16 13.07 8.56
N PHE A 66 3.37 12.67 7.57
CA PHE A 66 1.92 12.66 7.68
C PHE A 66 1.41 11.50 8.57
N PRO A 67 0.28 11.70 9.28
CA PRO A 67 -0.39 10.61 9.97
C PRO A 67 -0.96 9.61 8.96
N VAL A 68 -0.80 8.31 9.23
CA VAL A 68 -1.37 7.24 8.40
C VAL A 68 -2.66 6.75 9.07
N PRO A 69 -3.84 7.05 8.51
CA PRO A 69 -5.11 6.64 9.09
C PRO A 69 -5.38 5.15 8.88
N MET A 70 -6.08 4.54 9.82
CA MET A 70 -6.80 3.30 9.59
C MET A 70 -8.11 3.60 8.87
N ILE A 71 -8.39 2.86 7.79
CA ILE A 71 -9.65 2.90 7.05
C ILE A 71 -10.28 1.50 7.02
N ALA A 72 -11.61 1.43 7.01
CA ALA A 72 -12.32 0.17 6.80
C ALA A 72 -12.29 -0.18 5.31
N GLY A 73 -11.91 -1.41 4.96
CA GLY A 73 -11.90 -1.90 3.58
C GLY A 73 -12.70 -3.19 3.49
N GLU A 74 -13.81 -3.19 2.76
CA GLU A 74 -14.64 -4.39 2.57
C GLU A 74 -13.95 -5.48 1.75
N HIS A 75 -12.93 -5.12 0.97
CA HIS A 75 -12.12 -6.05 0.18
C HIS A 75 -11.08 -6.83 1.02
N VAL A 76 -10.94 -6.50 2.31
CA VAL A 76 -9.96 -7.15 3.20
C VAL A 76 -10.53 -8.46 3.72
N THR A 77 -9.78 -9.55 3.50
CA THR A 77 -10.11 -10.90 3.93
C THR A 77 -9.08 -11.43 4.95
N ASP A 78 -9.43 -12.51 5.64
CA ASP A 78 -8.56 -13.20 6.62
C ASP A 78 -7.95 -14.51 6.06
N ASP A 79 -7.91 -14.66 4.74
CA ASP A 79 -7.37 -15.82 4.03
C ASP A 79 -5.89 -15.67 3.65
N ALA A 80 -5.38 -14.44 3.54
CA ALA A 80 -4.00 -14.15 3.18
C ALA A 80 -3.44 -12.88 3.84
N GLY A 81 -2.13 -12.91 4.11
CA GLY A 81 -1.40 -11.76 4.65
C GLY A 81 -1.47 -11.69 6.17
N THR A 82 -1.92 -10.56 6.71
CA THR A 82 -1.95 -10.30 8.17
C THR A 82 -3.32 -9.87 8.69
N GLY A 83 -4.32 -9.73 7.81
CA GLY A 83 -5.60 -9.07 8.09
C GLY A 83 -5.54 -7.55 8.01
N PHE A 84 -4.40 -6.99 7.59
CA PHE A 84 -4.22 -5.57 7.32
C PHE A 84 -3.66 -5.39 5.91
N VAL A 85 -4.28 -4.49 5.14
CA VAL A 85 -3.85 -4.15 3.78
C VAL A 85 -3.24 -2.76 3.78
N HIS A 86 -2.03 -2.65 3.22
CA HIS A 86 -1.45 -1.36 2.91
C HIS A 86 -2.12 -0.79 1.67
N THR A 87 -2.78 0.35 1.80
CA THR A 87 -3.50 1.02 0.70
C THR A 87 -2.57 1.94 -0.07
N ALA A 88 -2.43 1.71 -1.39
CA ALA A 88 -1.72 2.57 -2.32
C ALA A 88 -2.66 3.02 -3.46
N PRO A 89 -3.46 4.11 -3.26
CA PRO A 89 -4.51 4.54 -4.21
C PRO A 89 -3.99 4.86 -5.62
N SER A 90 -2.70 5.10 -5.76
CA SER A 90 -2.03 5.39 -7.04
C SER A 90 -1.75 4.14 -7.88
N HIS A 91 -1.90 2.94 -7.31
CA HIS A 91 -1.39 1.68 -7.87
C HIS A 91 -2.34 0.48 -7.74
N GLY A 92 -3.53 0.66 -7.16
CA GLY A 92 -4.54 -0.39 -7.02
C GLY A 92 -5.94 0.18 -7.21
N ARG A 93 -6.83 -0.55 -7.88
CA ARG A 93 -8.21 -0.09 -8.10
C ARG A 93 -9.01 -0.17 -6.81
N GLU A 94 -8.90 -1.29 -6.11
CA GLU A 94 -9.55 -1.54 -4.82
C GLU A 94 -9.01 -0.57 -3.75
N ASP A 95 -7.71 -0.27 -3.79
CA ASP A 95 -7.09 0.75 -2.93
C ASP A 95 -7.63 2.15 -3.22
N PHE A 96 -7.78 2.50 -4.50
CA PHE A 96 -8.36 3.77 -4.91
C PHE A 96 -9.80 3.91 -4.45
N ASP A 97 -10.62 2.89 -4.68
CA ASP A 97 -12.04 2.91 -4.31
C ASP A 97 -12.19 3.00 -2.78
N ALA A 98 -11.47 2.18 -2.01
CA ALA A 98 -11.47 2.25 -0.54
C ALA A 98 -11.00 3.61 -0.01
N TRP A 99 -9.98 4.21 -0.64
CA TRP A 99 -9.53 5.55 -0.28
C TRP A 99 -10.61 6.60 -0.57
N MET A 100 -11.21 6.56 -1.76
CA MET A 100 -12.26 7.50 -2.17
C MET A 100 -13.48 7.43 -1.28
N ASP A 101 -13.91 6.23 -0.87
CA ASP A 101 -15.01 6.04 0.07
C ASP A 101 -14.70 6.64 1.45
N ALA A 102 -13.42 6.59 1.87
CA ALA A 102 -12.97 7.15 3.14
C ALA A 102 -12.71 8.67 3.12
N VAL A 103 -12.55 9.31 1.94
CA VAL A 103 -12.16 10.74 1.81
C VAL A 103 -13.00 11.67 2.68
N ALA A 104 -14.31 11.49 2.70
CA ALA A 104 -15.21 12.36 3.47
C ALA A 104 -14.96 12.28 4.99
N GLU A 105 -14.59 11.12 5.51
CA GLU A 105 -14.21 10.93 6.91
C GLU A 105 -12.79 11.46 7.17
N LEU A 106 -11.85 11.18 6.27
CA LEU A 106 -10.45 11.60 6.37
C LEU A 106 -10.32 13.13 6.43
N ILE A 107 -11.09 13.86 5.62
CA ILE A 107 -11.13 15.33 5.67
C ILE A 107 -11.62 15.83 7.04
N LYS A 108 -12.65 15.20 7.62
CA LYS A 108 -13.14 15.55 8.96
C LYS A 108 -12.09 15.30 10.05
N ARG A 109 -11.21 14.32 9.83
CA ARG A 109 -10.07 13.99 10.71
C ARG A 109 -8.84 14.87 10.45
N GLY A 110 -8.90 15.80 9.49
CA GLY A 110 -7.79 16.68 9.13
C GLY A 110 -6.64 15.99 8.39
N VAL A 111 -6.91 14.85 7.76
CA VAL A 111 -5.94 14.12 6.95
C VAL A 111 -5.92 14.71 5.53
N ASP A 112 -4.72 14.95 4.99
CA ASP A 112 -4.57 15.32 3.58
C ASP A 112 -4.96 14.13 2.69
N THR A 113 -5.96 14.33 1.85
CA THR A 113 -6.49 13.31 0.95
C THR A 113 -5.84 13.33 -0.44
N SER A 114 -4.79 14.14 -0.63
CA SER A 114 -4.05 14.19 -1.88
C SER A 114 -3.43 12.82 -2.20
N ILE A 115 -3.62 12.35 -3.44
CA ILE A 115 -3.08 11.07 -3.90
C ILE A 115 -1.73 11.35 -4.56
N PRO A 116 -0.61 10.79 -4.05
CA PRO A 116 0.71 11.01 -4.64
C PRO A 116 0.83 10.34 -6.01
N PHE A 117 1.70 10.84 -6.88
CA PHE A 117 2.06 10.20 -8.14
C PHE A 117 3.52 9.74 -8.07
N PRO A 118 3.82 8.67 -7.31
CA PRO A 118 5.19 8.34 -6.96
C PRO A 118 5.99 7.77 -8.13
N VAL A 119 5.37 7.35 -9.25
CA VAL A 119 6.08 6.74 -10.40
C VAL A 119 5.75 7.50 -11.70
N ASP A 120 6.76 7.86 -12.49
CA ASP A 120 6.59 8.56 -13.77
C ASP A 120 6.40 7.61 -14.99
N ASP A 121 6.32 8.18 -16.20
CA ASP A 121 6.11 7.44 -17.47
C ASP A 121 7.26 6.51 -17.83
N ALA A 122 8.47 6.81 -17.37
CA ALA A 122 9.66 6.00 -17.57
C ALA A 122 9.85 4.94 -16.47
N GLY A 123 8.97 4.90 -15.47
CA GLY A 123 9.02 3.97 -14.35
C GLY A 123 9.99 4.37 -13.24
N PHE A 124 10.42 5.64 -13.20
CA PHE A 124 11.23 6.19 -12.11
C PHE A 124 10.36 6.75 -11.00
N PHE A 125 10.87 6.69 -9.77
CA PHE A 125 10.24 7.37 -8.66
C PHE A 125 10.33 8.90 -8.82
N THR A 126 9.23 9.58 -8.51
CA THR A 126 9.10 11.03 -8.56
C THR A 126 9.43 11.66 -7.21
N LYS A 127 9.31 12.99 -7.13
CA LYS A 127 9.41 13.74 -5.86
C LYS A 127 8.39 13.31 -4.80
N ASP A 128 7.30 12.65 -5.20
CA ASP A 128 6.26 12.17 -4.29
C ASP A 128 6.67 10.88 -3.55
N ALA A 129 7.87 10.34 -3.84
CA ALA A 129 8.54 9.31 -3.06
C ALA A 129 9.89 9.81 -2.50
N PRO A 130 9.88 10.68 -1.46
CA PRO A 130 11.09 11.24 -0.87
C PRO A 130 12.13 10.16 -0.48
N GLY A 131 13.40 10.43 -0.75
CA GLY A 131 14.53 9.52 -0.54
C GLY A 131 14.64 8.37 -1.54
N PHE A 132 13.63 8.17 -2.40
CA PHE A 132 13.68 7.22 -3.51
C PHE A 132 13.61 7.90 -4.88
N GLY A 133 13.14 9.15 -4.93
CA GLY A 133 12.99 9.96 -6.12
C GLY A 133 14.27 10.70 -6.52
N PRO A 134 14.14 11.85 -7.21
CA PRO A 134 15.28 12.62 -7.71
C PRO A 134 16.28 13.08 -6.65
N ASP A 135 15.87 13.11 -5.39
CA ASP A 135 16.67 13.48 -4.22
C ASP A 135 17.60 12.35 -3.72
N ARG A 136 17.46 11.14 -4.26
CA ARG A 136 18.31 9.99 -3.93
C ARG A 136 19.70 10.09 -4.57
N GLU A 137 20.73 9.75 -3.79
CA GLU A 137 22.10 9.62 -4.31
C GLU A 137 22.19 8.52 -5.39
N GLY A 138 22.77 8.86 -6.54
CA GLY A 138 22.80 7.99 -7.71
C GLY A 138 21.53 8.02 -8.57
N GLY A 139 20.62 8.96 -8.32
CA GLY A 139 19.42 9.20 -9.11
C GLY A 139 18.18 8.43 -8.63
N PRO A 140 17.01 8.75 -9.21
CA PRO A 140 15.73 8.16 -8.82
C PRO A 140 15.76 6.65 -9.05
N ALA A 141 15.18 5.91 -8.11
CA ALA A 141 15.05 4.47 -8.26
C ALA A 141 14.02 4.14 -9.35
N ARG A 142 14.24 3.05 -10.08
CA ARG A 142 13.38 2.63 -11.20
C ARG A 142 12.67 1.33 -10.87
N VAL A 143 11.36 1.27 -11.13
CA VAL A 143 10.52 0.09 -10.87
C VAL A 143 10.73 -0.97 -11.94
N ILE A 144 10.55 -0.59 -13.21
CA ILE A 144 10.73 -1.45 -14.39
C ILE A 144 11.52 -0.66 -15.43
N ASP A 145 12.48 -1.32 -16.09
CA ASP A 145 13.25 -0.73 -17.18
C ASP A 145 12.54 -0.81 -18.54
N ASP A 146 13.11 -0.17 -19.56
CA ASP A 146 12.52 -0.15 -20.92
C ASP A 146 12.45 -1.55 -21.55
N ASN A 147 13.21 -2.51 -21.03
CA ASN A 147 13.23 -3.89 -21.48
C ASN A 147 12.23 -4.78 -20.72
N GLY A 148 11.48 -4.23 -19.75
CA GLY A 148 10.55 -4.98 -18.91
C GLY A 148 11.24 -5.76 -17.78
N LYS A 149 12.51 -5.48 -17.50
CA LYS A 149 13.24 -6.06 -16.37
C LYS A 149 12.98 -5.26 -15.11
N LYS A 150 13.09 -5.92 -13.96
CA LYS A 150 12.98 -5.26 -12.65
C LYS A 150 14.13 -4.26 -12.50
N GLY A 151 13.80 -3.02 -12.19
CA GLY A 151 14.79 -2.01 -11.82
C GLY A 151 15.25 -2.18 -10.37
N ASN A 152 15.88 -1.14 -9.82
CA ASN A 152 16.46 -1.14 -8.48
C ASN A 152 15.49 -0.67 -7.37
N ALA A 153 14.27 -0.23 -7.68
CA ALA A 153 13.32 0.31 -6.71
C ALA A 153 13.01 -0.66 -5.56
N ASN A 154 12.61 -1.90 -5.88
CA ASN A 154 12.28 -2.89 -4.84
C ASN A 154 13.45 -3.18 -3.90
N GLN A 155 14.67 -3.22 -4.44
CA GLN A 155 15.87 -3.45 -3.62
C GLN A 155 16.13 -2.25 -2.70
N ALA A 156 16.04 -1.03 -3.21
CA ALA A 156 16.21 0.19 -2.42
C ALA A 156 15.18 0.29 -1.27
N VAL A 157 13.91 0.00 -1.56
CA VAL A 157 12.83 0.01 -0.55
C VAL A 157 13.06 -1.05 0.53
N ILE A 158 13.45 -2.27 0.15
CA ILE A 158 13.73 -3.36 1.09
C ILE A 158 14.92 -3.02 1.99
N GLU A 159 16.01 -2.48 1.43
CA GLU A 159 17.19 -2.08 2.20
C GLU A 159 16.84 -1.00 3.23
N GLU A 160 16.00 -0.03 2.85
CA GLU A 160 15.57 1.02 3.77
C GLU A 160 14.66 0.50 4.88
N LEU A 161 13.74 -0.43 4.58
CA LEU A 161 12.92 -1.10 5.60
C LEU A 161 13.80 -1.87 6.60
N ILE A 162 14.86 -2.54 6.14
CA ILE A 162 15.80 -3.24 7.01
C ILE A 162 16.55 -2.26 7.91
N LYS A 163 17.10 -1.18 7.35
CA LYS A 163 17.83 -0.15 8.13
C LYS A 163 16.99 0.45 9.24
N ARG A 164 15.69 0.57 9.02
CA ARG A 164 14.72 1.16 9.96
C ARG A 164 14.10 0.15 10.92
N ASN A 165 14.50 -1.12 10.85
CA ASN A 165 13.88 -2.22 11.58
C ASN A 165 12.35 -2.30 11.38
N ALA A 166 11.87 -1.96 10.18
CA ALA A 166 10.45 -1.93 9.83
C ALA A 166 10.05 -3.14 8.95
N LEU A 167 10.98 -4.04 8.65
CA LEU A 167 10.71 -5.24 7.87
C LEU A 167 10.33 -6.41 8.77
N PHE A 168 9.08 -6.86 8.69
CA PHE A 168 8.58 -8.00 9.48
C PHE A 168 9.16 -9.35 9.01
N ALA A 169 9.03 -9.64 7.71
CA ALA A 169 9.54 -10.86 7.10
C ALA A 169 9.85 -10.63 5.62
N ARG A 170 10.68 -11.48 5.03
CA ARG A 170 10.97 -11.46 3.59
C ARG A 170 10.80 -12.85 3.00
N GLY A 171 9.97 -12.95 1.98
CA GLY A 171 9.74 -14.18 1.22
C GLY A 171 9.75 -13.95 -0.28
N ARG A 172 9.75 -15.05 -1.05
CA ARG A 172 9.50 -15.03 -2.49
C ARG A 172 8.22 -15.81 -2.76
N LEU A 173 7.28 -15.17 -3.44
CA LEU A 173 6.04 -15.79 -3.88
C LEU A 173 6.06 -15.91 -5.41
N LYS A 174 5.68 -17.08 -5.93
CA LYS A 174 5.43 -17.28 -7.36
C LYS A 174 3.92 -17.19 -7.58
N HIS A 175 3.49 -16.20 -8.35
CA HIS A 175 2.10 -16.01 -8.71
C HIS A 175 2.00 -15.48 -10.15
N SER A 176 0.79 -15.50 -10.69
CA SER A 176 0.49 -14.90 -11.99
C SER A 176 0.46 -13.38 -11.87
N TYR A 177 1.07 -12.68 -12.84
CA TYR A 177 1.11 -11.23 -12.90
C TYR A 177 0.77 -10.75 -14.32
N PRO A 178 0.05 -9.64 -14.51
CA PRO A 178 -0.34 -9.16 -15.83
C PRO A 178 0.88 -8.77 -16.68
N HIS A 179 0.79 -9.07 -17.97
CA HIS A 179 1.79 -8.71 -18.97
C HIS A 179 1.11 -8.04 -20.16
N SER A 180 1.81 -7.10 -20.79
CA SER A 180 1.37 -6.44 -22.01
C SER A 180 1.08 -7.49 -23.10
N TRP A 181 -0.14 -7.49 -23.63
CA TRP A 181 -0.54 -8.47 -24.64
C TRP A 181 0.33 -8.44 -25.91
N ARG A 182 0.87 -7.25 -26.25
CA ARG A 182 1.74 -7.02 -27.41
C ARG A 182 3.22 -7.27 -27.10
N SER A 183 3.78 -6.56 -26.10
CA SER A 183 5.22 -6.62 -25.85
C SER A 183 5.63 -7.80 -24.97
N LYS A 184 4.66 -8.46 -24.32
CA LYS A 184 4.87 -9.51 -23.32
C LYS A 184 5.69 -9.07 -22.09
N LYS A 185 5.97 -7.77 -21.95
CA LYS A 185 6.64 -7.20 -20.78
C LYS A 185 5.65 -7.05 -19.61
N PRO A 186 6.11 -7.13 -18.35
CA PRO A 186 5.25 -6.88 -17.19
C PRO A 186 4.66 -5.46 -17.24
N VAL A 187 3.45 -5.29 -16.69
CA VAL A 187 2.80 -3.99 -16.57
C VAL A 187 2.69 -3.59 -15.10
N ILE A 188 2.71 -2.30 -14.82
CA ILE A 188 2.38 -1.75 -13.50
C ILE A 188 1.10 -0.95 -13.59
N PHE A 189 0.30 -1.00 -12.54
CA PHE A 189 -0.83 -0.08 -12.38
C PHE A 189 -0.30 1.26 -11.90
N ARG A 190 -0.78 2.34 -12.50
CA ARG A 190 -0.42 3.70 -12.14
C ARG A 190 -1.57 4.62 -12.49
N ASN A 191 -1.89 5.55 -11.60
CA ASN A 191 -2.81 6.62 -11.90
C ASN A 191 -2.23 7.54 -12.98
N THR A 192 -3.06 7.86 -13.95
CA THR A 192 -2.78 8.86 -14.98
C THR A 192 -3.91 9.88 -14.98
N PRO A 193 -3.66 11.14 -15.39
CA PRO A 193 -4.74 12.07 -15.66
C PRO A 193 -5.65 11.46 -16.72
N GLN A 194 -6.92 11.25 -16.36
CA GLN A 194 -7.94 10.68 -17.24
C GLN A 194 -9.10 11.65 -17.39
N TRP A 195 -9.61 11.76 -18.62
CA TRP A 195 -10.80 12.55 -18.93
C TRP A 195 -12.00 11.62 -18.93
N PHE A 196 -12.92 11.85 -18.01
CA PHE A 196 -14.16 11.09 -17.92
C PHE A 196 -15.33 11.92 -18.43
N VAL A 197 -16.20 11.31 -19.24
CA VAL A 197 -17.50 11.88 -19.60
C VAL A 197 -18.53 11.30 -18.64
N TYR A 198 -19.27 12.16 -17.94
CA TYR A 198 -20.26 11.70 -16.98
C TYR A 198 -21.52 11.21 -17.73
N MET A 199 -21.60 9.91 -17.98
CA MET A 199 -22.63 9.28 -18.82
C MET A 199 -24.03 9.32 -18.21
N ASP A 200 -24.12 9.33 -16.88
CA ASP A 200 -25.38 9.17 -16.12
C ASP A 200 -25.86 10.49 -15.49
N LYS A 201 -25.29 11.61 -15.93
CA LYS A 201 -25.78 12.94 -15.54
C LYS A 201 -27.12 13.19 -16.22
N ASP A 202 -28.14 13.54 -15.42
CA ASP A 202 -29.42 14.04 -15.95
C ASP A 202 -29.17 15.33 -16.74
N LEU A 203 -29.69 15.38 -17.97
CA LEU A 203 -29.55 16.51 -18.89
C LEU A 203 -30.68 17.54 -18.77
N GLY A 204 -31.58 17.40 -17.81
CA GLY A 204 -32.71 18.30 -17.53
C GLY A 204 -34.02 17.90 -18.20
N ASP A 205 -34.02 16.82 -18.99
CA ASP A 205 -35.18 16.25 -19.67
C ASP A 205 -35.47 14.80 -19.22
N GLY A 206 -34.86 14.36 -18.11
CA GLY A 206 -34.97 12.99 -17.62
C GLY A 206 -34.19 11.97 -18.46
N THR A 207 -33.40 12.42 -19.44
CA THR A 207 -32.49 11.56 -20.22
C THR A 207 -31.04 11.76 -19.80
N THR A 208 -30.22 10.77 -20.09
CA THR A 208 -28.76 10.80 -19.86
C THR A 208 -28.03 10.59 -21.17
N LEU A 209 -26.72 10.88 -21.21
CA LEU A 209 -25.89 10.53 -22.36
C LEU A 209 -25.94 9.02 -22.63
N ARG A 210 -26.00 8.19 -21.59
CA ARG A 210 -26.16 6.74 -21.72
C ARG A 210 -27.49 6.36 -22.35
N SER A 211 -28.62 6.92 -21.89
CA SER A 211 -29.94 6.55 -22.40
C SER A 211 -30.11 6.94 -23.87
N ARG A 212 -29.50 8.06 -24.29
CA ARG A 212 -29.52 8.50 -25.70
C ARG A 212 -28.63 7.67 -26.61
N ALA A 213 -27.49 7.17 -26.12
CA ALA A 213 -26.56 6.37 -26.92
C ALA A 213 -26.99 4.91 -27.13
N LEU A 214 -27.90 4.40 -26.29
CA LEU A 214 -28.46 3.05 -26.37
C LEU A 214 -29.75 2.96 -27.20
N GLN A 215 -30.23 4.10 -27.74
CA GLN A 215 -31.33 4.17 -28.71
C GLN A 215 -30.79 4.04 -30.14
#